data_AF-A0A356HX63-F1
#
_entry.id   AF-A0A356HX63-F1
#
_cell.length_a   1.000
_cell.length_b   1.000
_cell.length_c   1.000
_cell.angle_alpha   90.00
_cell.angle_beta   90.00
_cell.angle_gamma   90.00
#
_symmetry.space_group_name_H-M   'P 1'
#
loop_
_entity.id
_entity.type
_entity.pdbx_description
1 polymer ?
#
loop_
_entity_poly.entity_id
_entity_poly.type
_entity_poly.pdbx_seq_one_letter_code
_entity_poly.pdbx_strand_id
1 'polypeptide(L)' 'MKKDLLKISDLTRHEIDEIFERSRILKGNHKRGMPYKPLIGKTLGLIFEKASTRTRCAFEVA' A
#
# COMPACT_ATOMS: atom_id res chain seq x y z
N MET A 1 -14.29 10.42 3.05
CA MET A 1 -14.89 9.26 3.74
C MET A 1 -13.78 8.26 4.01
N LYS A 2 -13.70 7.68 5.21
CA LYS A 2 -12.72 6.63 5.52
C LYS A 2 -13.13 5.34 4.81
N LYS A 3 -12.22 4.68 4.09
CA LYS A 3 -12.44 3.38 3.46
C LYS A 3 -11.48 2.36 4.06
N ASP A 4 -12.00 1.30 4.65
CA ASP A 4 -11.23 0.21 5.23
C ASP A 4 -11.18 -0.98 4.23
N LEU A 5 -10.09 -1.76 4.25
CA LEU A 5 -9.92 -2.95 3.42
C LEU A 5 -9.72 -4.17 4.33
N LEU A 6 -10.79 -4.94 4.56
CA LEU A 6 -10.76 -6.11 5.43
C LEU A 6 -10.82 -7.41 4.62
N LYS A 7 -11.47 -7.38 3.46
CA LYS A 7 -11.60 -8.52 2.54
C LYS A 7 -11.65 -8.03 1.09
N ILE A 8 -11.20 -8.85 0.15
CA ILE A 8 -11.17 -8.48 -1.29
C ILE A 8 -12.58 -8.18 -1.84
N SER A 9 -13.61 -8.82 -1.30
CA SER A 9 -15.01 -8.55 -1.65
C SER A 9 -15.49 -7.14 -1.28
N ASP A 10 -14.74 -6.39 -0.47
CA ASP A 10 -15.02 -4.97 -0.19
C ASP A 10 -14.65 -4.05 -1.36
N LEU A 11 -13.97 -4.61 -2.37
CA LEU A 11 -13.55 -3.89 -3.57
C LEU A 11 -14.38 -4.31 -4.77
N THR A 12 -14.73 -3.34 -5.59
CA THR A 12 -15.22 -3.61 -6.94
C THR A 12 -14.07 -4.03 -7.86
N ARG A 13 -14.38 -4.70 -8.97
CA ARG A 13 -13.37 -5.02 -10.00
C ARG A 13 -12.59 -3.78 -10.45
N HIS A 14 -13.28 -2.67 -10.67
CA HIS A 14 -12.65 -1.41 -11.08
C HIS A 14 -11.62 -0.91 -10.04
N GLU A 15 -11.94 -0.99 -8.75
CA GLU A 15 -11.02 -0.56 -7.69
C GLU A 15 -9.80 -1.48 -7.58
N ILE A 16 -9.97 -2.78 -7.84
CA ILE A 16 -8.85 -3.72 -7.93
C ILE A 16 -7.94 -3.34 -9.10
N ASP A 17 -8.51 -3.07 -10.27
CA ASP A 17 -7.76 -2.66 -11.47
C ASP A 17 -7.01 -1.34 -11.21
N GLU A 18 -7.63 -0.39 -10.51
CA GLU A 18 -7.00 0.87 -10.10
C GLU A 18 -5.80 0.63 -9.17
N ILE A 19 -5.92 -0.26 -8.17
CA ILE A 19 -4.81 -0.61 -7.28
C ILE A 19 -3.61 -1.16 -8.07
N PHE A 20 -3.87 -2.03 -9.05
CA PHE A 20 -2.80 -2.60 -9.88
C PHE A 20 -2.14 -1.54 -10.76
N GLU A 21 -2.92 -0.67 -11.38
CA GLU A 21 -2.38 0.40 -12.22
C GLU A 21 -1.54 1.39 -11.39
N ARG A 22 -2.03 1.78 -10.22
CA ARG A 22 -1.27 2.61 -9.26
C ARG A 22 0.02 1.92 -8.84
N SER A 23 -0.03 0.64 -8.51
CA SER A 23 1.15 -0.14 -8.12
C SER A 23 2.20 -0.20 -9.25
N ARG A 24 1.75 -0.36 -10.50
CA ARG A 24 2.61 -0.35 -11.70
C ARG A 24 3.36 0.97 -11.85
N ILE A 25 2.64 2.10 -11.71
CA ILE A 25 3.21 3.44 -11.79
C ILE A 25 4.24 3.66 -10.69
N LEU A 26 3.91 3.35 -9.43
CA LEU A 26 4.81 3.52 -8.28
C LEU A 26 6.08 2.68 -8.43
N LYS A 27 5.95 1.42 -8.84
CA LYS A 27 7.10 0.55 -9.14
C LYS A 27 7.98 1.12 -10.24
N GLY A 28 7.37 1.68 -11.30
CA GLY A 28 8.10 2.35 -12.37
C GLY A 28 8.87 3.58 -11.89
N ASN A 29 8.23 4.44 -11.10
CA ASN A 29 8.84 5.64 -10.52
C ASN A 29 10.02 5.27 -9.61
N HIS A 30 9.83 4.29 -8.72
CA HIS A 30 10.87 3.80 -7.82
C HIS A 30 12.08 3.26 -8.59
N LYS A 31 11.87 2.46 -9.63
CA LYS A 31 12.95 1.96 -10.50
C LYS A 31 13.75 3.06 -11.20
N ARG A 32 13.11 4.19 -11.52
CA ARG A 32 13.78 5.36 -12.12
C ARG A 32 14.43 6.28 -11.08
N GLY A 33 14.41 5.91 -9.79
CA GLY A 33 14.93 6.75 -8.72
C GLY A 33 14.13 8.04 -8.50
N MET A 34 12.89 8.12 -8.98
CA MET A 34 12.06 9.31 -8.81
C MET A 34 11.49 9.36 -7.40
N PRO A 35 11.83 10.38 -6.58
CA PRO A 35 11.29 10.49 -5.23
C PRO A 35 9.79 10.79 -5.28
N TYR A 36 8.99 9.94 -4.64
CA TYR A 36 7.55 10.12 -4.49
C TYR A 36 7.14 9.83 -3.06
N LYS A 37 6.73 10.86 -2.32
CA LYS A 37 6.43 10.78 -0.88
C LYS A 37 5.08 11.42 -0.55
N PRO A 38 3.95 10.82 -0.97
CA PRO A 38 2.62 11.43 -0.82
C PRO A 38 2.11 11.46 0.63
N LEU A 39 2.71 10.67 1.53
CA LEU A 39 2.26 10.49 2.91
C LEU A 39 3.17 11.19 3.94
N ILE A 40 3.95 12.20 3.54
CA ILE A 40 4.79 12.97 4.48
C ILE A 40 3.94 13.51 5.62
N GLY A 41 4.41 13.33 6.86
CA GLY A 41 3.74 13.78 8.08
C GLY A 41 2.57 12.90 8.52
N LYS A 42 2.34 11.75 7.88
CA LYS A 42 1.37 10.74 8.32
C LYS A 42 2.07 9.63 9.11
N THR A 43 1.37 9.06 10.08
CA THR A 43 1.85 7.95 10.92
C THR A 43 0.99 6.72 10.69
N LEU A 44 1.61 5.55 10.53
CA LEU A 44 0.94 4.26 10.40
C LEU A 44 1.17 3.42 11.66
N GLY A 45 0.09 2.92 12.26
CA GLY A 45 0.15 1.95 13.35
C GLY A 45 0.13 0.52 12.82
N LEU A 46 1.14 -0.28 13.15
CA LEU A 46 1.24 -1.68 12.74
C LEU A 46 1.10 -2.59 13.96
N ILE A 47 0.01 -3.36 14.02
CA ILE A 47 -0.32 -4.26 15.12
C ILE A 47 -0.34 -5.69 14.58
N PHE A 48 0.42 -6.59 15.22
CA PHE A 48 0.53 -7.99 14.82
C PHE A 48 0.41 -8.90 16.04
N GLU A 49 -0.51 -9.86 16.00
CA GLU A 49 -0.64 -10.90 17.04
C GLU A 49 0.35 -12.06 16.86
N LYS A 50 0.84 -12.27 15.63
CA LYS A 50 1.80 -13.30 15.27
C LYS A 50 2.97 -12.70 14.51
N ALA A 51 4.14 -13.34 14.58
CA ALA A 51 5.31 -12.91 13.83
C ALA A 51 5.01 -12.92 12.31
N SER A 52 5.24 -11.79 11.64
CA SER A 52 5.10 -11.66 10.18
C SER A 52 6.17 -10.75 9.58
N THR A 53 7.30 -11.33 9.17
CA THR A 53 8.44 -10.58 8.63
C THR A 53 8.09 -9.87 7.33
N ARG A 54 7.50 -10.59 6.37
CA ARG A 54 7.24 -10.03 5.02
C ARG A 54 6.23 -8.89 5.07
N THR A 55 5.14 -9.07 5.82
CA THR A 55 4.08 -8.05 5.92
C THR A 55 4.60 -6.82 6.64
N ARG A 56 5.28 -6.99 7.78
CA ARG A 56 5.84 -5.86 8.53
C ARG A 56 6.82 -5.05 7.69
N CYS A 57 7.84 -5.70 7.10
CA CYS A 57 8.83 -5.01 6.29
C CYS A 57 8.20 -4.33 5.07
N ALA A 58 7.21 -4.94 4.43
CA ALA A 58 6.53 -4.32 3.29
C ALA A 58 5.81 -3.02 3.69
N PHE A 59 5.16 -2.97 4.85
CA PHE A 59 4.48 -1.74 5.32
C PHE A 59 5.44 -0.69 5.89
N GLU A 60 6.58 -1.09 6.47
CA GLU A 60 7.58 -0.15 6.99
C GLU A 60 8.41 0.51 5.88
N VAL A 61 8.62 -0.18 4.76
CA VAL A 61 9.48 0.29 3.66
C VAL A 61 8.69 1.02 2.55
N ALA A 62 7.40 0.72 2.39
CA ALA A 62 6.53 1.35 1.39
C ALA A 62 6.37 2.87 1.61
#